data_AF-A0A960WBI0-F1
#
_entry.id   AF-A0A960WBI0-F1
#
_cell.length_a   1.000
_cell.length_b   1.000
_cell.length_c   1.000
_cell.angle_alpha   90.00
_cell.angle_beta   90.00
_cell.angle_gamma   90.00
#
_symmetry.space_group_name_H-M   'P 1'
#
loop_
_entity.id
_entity.type
_entity.pdbx_description
1 polymer ?
#
loop_
_entity_poly.entity_id
_entity_poly.type
_entity_poly.pdbx_seq_one_letter_code
_entity_poly.pdbx_strand_id
1 'polypeptide(L)'
;MNIKKYVLLFLLSICFPAYSVSDELSSQTPAKYVILVIGDAMHLTHETAASRFLTGTGRGLVWHTFEYQTFVTTWDINTYNHYAKSLGKPPYAPESFDPNIGYDPLQGGARPYPLEMPLDDSYFLDTLNERLDNLTFSDRIPATDSAASATAMATGTKVYRGTVAWHASSGKSGALPSICETLRQHGAAIGIVTSDPFCHATPAAFVSHNRDRMHYYSLTSHQYGIGIADEILAFTRPDVVISGGHPHLNNPKFKPRKGYISKRLYEQMKQSAEYVFVEYKPEHNGALELKNAAERAVREKKKLFGLFGEKNGCIPLPQVQSDNDTISITMESTEHPSLADAAVA
;
A
#
# COMPACT_ATOMS: atom_id res chain seq x y z
N MET A 1 32.86 -20.88 2.02
CA MET A 1 33.29 -19.59 2.58
C MET A 1 32.04 -18.94 3.18
N ASN A 2 31.98 -18.82 4.52
CA ASN A 2 30.77 -18.54 5.30
C ASN A 2 30.26 -17.09 5.13
N ILE A 3 29.07 -16.92 4.57
CA ILE A 3 28.40 -15.62 4.35
C ILE A 3 27.54 -15.29 5.57
N LYS A 4 28.18 -14.86 6.66
CA LYS A 4 27.50 -14.38 7.89
C LYS A 4 27.53 -12.84 8.04
N LYS A 5 27.77 -12.06 6.96
CA LYS A 5 28.13 -10.64 7.13
C LYS A 5 27.47 -9.57 6.25
N TYR A 6 26.41 -9.86 5.50
CA TYR A 6 25.73 -8.79 4.75
C TYR A 6 24.21 -8.92 4.82
N VAL A 7 23.65 -8.57 5.98
CA VAL A 7 22.30 -7.97 6.04
C VAL A 7 22.57 -6.48 6.19
N LEU A 8 22.46 -5.77 5.07
CA LEU A 8 22.58 -4.32 5.01
C LEU A 8 21.33 -3.74 5.66
N LEU A 9 21.50 -3.28 6.90
CA LEU A 9 20.54 -2.49 7.66
C LEU A 9 20.41 -1.13 6.97
N PHE A 10 19.27 -0.82 6.35
CA PHE A 10 18.92 0.55 5.99
C PHE A 10 18.49 1.28 7.29
N LEU A 11 19.47 1.75 8.06
CA LEU A 11 19.25 2.69 9.15
C LEU A 11 19.39 4.11 8.63
N LEU A 12 18.38 4.93 8.90
CA LEU A 12 18.46 6.39 8.84
C LEU A 12 19.74 6.85 9.57
N SER A 13 20.64 7.51 8.85
CA SER A 13 21.68 8.31 9.48
C SER A 13 21.07 9.65 9.90
N ILE A 14 20.74 9.78 11.18
CA ILE A 14 20.64 11.08 11.86
C ILE A 14 21.59 11.01 13.05
N CYS A 15 22.57 11.91 13.04
CA CYS A 15 23.62 12.07 14.05
C CYS A 15 23.06 12.23 15.47
N PHE A 16 23.39 11.28 16.35
CA PHE A 16 23.55 11.49 17.79
C PHE A 16 24.78 10.69 18.26
N PRO A 17 25.49 11.13 19.32
CA PRO A 17 26.84 10.68 19.63
C PRO A 17 26.86 9.17 19.93
N ALA A 18 27.88 8.51 19.40
CA ALA A 18 28.10 7.07 19.42
C ALA A 18 27.92 6.46 20.82
N TYR A 19 26.73 5.90 21.08
CA TYR A 19 26.58 4.75 21.96
C TYR A 19 26.74 3.50 21.10
N SER A 20 27.62 2.61 21.52
CA SER A 20 27.93 1.35 20.85
C SER A 20 26.71 0.42 20.86
N VAL A 21 25.84 0.54 19.86
CA VAL A 21 24.75 -0.41 19.58
C VAL A 21 25.31 -1.56 18.73
N SER A 22 26.29 -2.31 19.24
CA SER A 22 26.86 -3.46 18.52
C SER A 22 26.51 -4.81 19.12
N ASP A 23 26.15 -4.88 20.40
CA ASP A 23 26.10 -6.17 21.10
C ASP A 23 24.68 -6.72 21.32
N GLU A 24 23.65 -5.88 21.50
CA GLU A 24 22.29 -6.35 21.78
C GLU A 24 21.51 -6.87 20.55
N LEU A 25 21.72 -6.29 19.36
CA LEU A 25 21.03 -6.71 18.12
C LEU A 25 21.51 -8.07 17.58
N SER A 26 22.66 -8.58 18.05
CA SER A 26 23.21 -9.87 17.61
C SER A 26 22.46 -11.09 18.17
N SER A 27 21.57 -10.86 19.15
CA SER A 27 20.84 -11.92 19.88
C SER A 27 19.43 -12.20 19.39
N GLN A 28 18.90 -11.39 18.46
CA GLN A 28 17.52 -11.56 18.00
C GLN A 28 17.42 -12.69 16.97
N THR A 29 16.53 -13.65 17.25
CA THR A 29 16.16 -14.68 16.27
C THR A 29 15.58 -13.98 15.03
N PRO A 30 16.10 -14.24 13.82
CA PRO A 30 15.56 -13.63 12.60
C PRO A 30 14.05 -13.88 12.46
N ALA A 31 13.31 -12.85 12.05
CA ALA A 31 11.88 -12.97 11.82
C ALA A 31 11.59 -14.01 10.73
N LYS A 32 10.79 -15.03 11.08
CA LYS A 32 10.37 -16.07 10.13
C LYS A 32 9.29 -15.58 9.16
N TYR A 33 8.45 -14.66 9.63
CA TYR A 33 7.34 -14.08 8.89
C TYR A 33 7.34 -12.57 9.08
N VAL A 34 6.97 -11.84 8.03
CA VAL A 34 6.74 -10.39 8.08
C VAL A 34 5.32 -10.15 7.60
N ILE A 35 4.49 -9.59 8.47
CA ILE A 35 3.11 -9.20 8.15
C ILE A 35 3.04 -7.68 8.30
N LEU A 36 2.81 -7.00 7.18
CA LEU A 36 2.65 -5.55 7.14
C LEU A 36 1.16 -5.22 6.95
N VAL A 37 0.59 -4.46 7.88
CA VAL A 37 -0.78 -3.96 7.80
C VAL A 37 -0.73 -2.45 7.53
N ILE A 38 -1.37 -2.01 6.45
CA ILE A 38 -1.40 -0.61 6.04
C ILE A 38 -2.86 -0.11 6.15
N GLY A 39 -3.09 0.87 7.02
CA GLY A 39 -4.31 1.68 6.96
C GLY A 39 -4.08 2.86 6.01
N ASP A 40 -4.59 2.78 4.78
CA ASP A 40 -4.42 3.86 3.80
C ASP A 40 -5.04 5.16 4.33
N ALA A 41 -4.25 6.23 4.37
CA ALA A 41 -4.58 7.51 5.00
C ALA A 41 -5.02 7.46 6.47
N MET A 42 -4.73 6.38 7.22
CA MET A 42 -5.12 6.21 8.61
C MET A 42 -4.24 7.04 9.57
N HIS A 43 -4.48 8.34 9.58
CA HIS A 43 -3.88 9.28 10.53
C HIS A 43 -4.36 9.02 11.98
N LEU A 44 -3.59 9.49 12.98
CA LEU A 44 -3.88 9.32 14.41
C LEU A 44 -5.28 9.81 14.83
N THR A 45 -5.81 10.82 14.15
CA THR A 45 -7.18 11.30 14.37
C THR A 45 -8.23 10.28 13.95
N HIS A 46 -8.01 9.54 12.85
CA HIS A 46 -8.85 8.42 12.45
C HIS A 46 -8.78 7.29 13.48
N GLU A 47 -7.58 6.95 13.94
CA GLU A 47 -7.39 5.93 14.99
C GLU A 47 -8.08 6.32 16.28
N THR A 48 -7.92 7.58 16.73
CA THR A 48 -8.56 8.08 17.94
C THR A 48 -10.09 8.07 17.81
N ALA A 49 -10.62 8.48 16.66
CA ALA A 49 -12.07 8.47 16.40
C ALA A 49 -12.63 7.05 16.39
N ALA A 50 -12.02 6.14 15.62
CA ALA A 50 -12.42 4.74 15.57
C ALA A 50 -12.29 4.07 16.94
N SER A 51 -11.23 4.37 17.68
CA SER A 51 -11.02 3.87 19.03
C SER A 51 -12.13 4.32 19.99
N ARG A 52 -12.46 5.62 19.98
CA ARG A 52 -13.52 6.18 20.85
C ARG A 52 -14.85 5.55 20.53
N PHE A 53 -15.12 5.40 19.24
CA PHE A 53 -16.30 4.74 18.76
C PHE A 53 -16.36 3.29 19.27
N LEU A 54 -15.37 2.46 18.98
CA LEU A 54 -15.41 1.03 19.30
C LEU A 54 -15.25 0.67 20.78
N THR A 55 -14.51 1.48 21.54
CA THR A 55 -14.04 1.11 22.88
C THR A 55 -14.38 2.12 23.97
N GLY A 56 -14.97 3.27 23.61
CA GLY A 56 -15.17 4.39 24.52
C GLY A 56 -13.89 5.14 24.91
N THR A 57 -12.71 4.73 24.44
CA THR A 57 -11.42 5.34 24.79
C THR A 57 -10.66 5.84 23.56
N GLY A 58 -9.76 6.81 23.73
CA GLY A 58 -8.93 7.31 22.62
C GLY A 58 -7.86 6.35 22.11
N ARG A 59 -7.54 5.28 22.86
CA ARG A 59 -6.42 4.36 22.56
C ARG A 59 -6.72 2.89 22.90
N GLY A 60 -7.86 2.37 22.46
CA GLY A 60 -8.33 1.00 22.70
C GLY A 60 -8.17 0.03 21.52
N LEU A 61 -7.78 0.49 20.33
CA LEU A 61 -7.48 -0.40 19.19
C LEU A 61 -6.26 -1.30 19.46
N VAL A 62 -6.26 -2.50 18.89
CA VAL A 62 -5.25 -3.55 19.19
C VAL A 62 -3.80 -3.09 18.97
N TRP A 63 -3.53 -2.35 17.89
CA TRP A 63 -2.18 -1.87 17.57
C TRP A 63 -1.69 -0.76 18.52
N HIS A 64 -2.58 -0.14 19.29
CA HIS A 64 -2.15 0.76 20.36
C HIS A 64 -1.37 0.03 21.47
N THR A 65 -1.48 -1.30 21.55
CA THR A 65 -0.76 -2.14 22.52
C THR A 65 0.59 -2.65 22.00
N PHE A 66 0.96 -2.37 20.75
CA PHE A 66 2.25 -2.78 20.21
C PHE A 66 3.40 -2.10 20.99
N GLU A 67 4.42 -2.90 21.33
CA GLU A 67 5.54 -2.49 22.18
C GLU A 67 6.31 -1.29 21.60
N TYR A 68 6.48 -1.27 20.28
CA TYR A 68 7.21 -0.24 19.58
C TYR A 68 6.25 0.61 18.73
N GLN A 69 6.25 1.92 18.99
CA GLN A 69 5.48 2.92 18.27
C GLN A 69 6.36 4.13 17.98
N THR A 70 6.31 4.62 16.76
CA THR A 70 7.05 5.81 16.33
C THR A 70 6.26 6.59 15.30
N PHE A 71 6.64 7.85 15.11
CA PHE A 71 6.13 8.69 14.03
C PHE A 71 7.11 8.69 12.87
N VAL A 72 6.57 8.82 11.65
CA VAL A 72 7.34 8.88 10.42
C VAL A 72 6.77 9.96 9.52
N THR A 73 7.63 10.64 8.78
CA THR A 73 7.22 11.61 7.76
C THR A 73 7.04 10.93 6.40
N THR A 74 5.95 11.23 5.71
CA THR A 74 5.56 10.52 4.47
C THR A 74 5.71 11.33 3.18
N TRP A 75 6.27 12.55 3.22
CA TRP A 75 6.44 13.43 2.06
C TRP A 75 7.07 12.74 0.83
N ASP A 76 6.68 13.12 -0.38
CA ASP A 76 7.23 12.59 -1.63
C ASP A 76 8.24 13.57 -2.29
N ILE A 77 8.77 13.22 -3.47
CA ILE A 77 9.70 14.11 -4.18
C ILE A 77 9.03 15.44 -4.60
N ASN A 78 7.73 15.43 -4.93
CA ASN A 78 6.99 16.65 -5.27
C ASN A 78 6.91 17.59 -4.07
N THR A 79 6.53 17.07 -2.90
CA THR A 79 6.51 17.81 -1.62
C THR A 79 7.89 18.39 -1.31
N TYR A 80 8.93 17.57 -1.36
CA TYR A 80 10.30 18.04 -1.09
C TYR A 80 10.70 19.16 -2.03
N ASN A 81 10.51 18.99 -3.34
CA ASN A 81 10.94 19.96 -4.33
C ASN A 81 10.17 21.28 -4.25
N HIS A 82 8.91 21.25 -3.81
CA HIS A 82 8.14 22.45 -3.53
C HIS A 82 8.79 23.29 -2.43
N TYR A 83 9.06 22.69 -1.27
CA TYR A 83 9.71 23.39 -0.16
C TYR A 83 11.17 23.75 -0.46
N ALA A 84 11.91 22.89 -1.17
CA ALA A 84 13.27 23.20 -1.59
C ALA A 84 13.30 24.47 -2.45
N LYS A 85 12.37 24.59 -3.40
CA LYS A 85 12.24 25.76 -4.27
C LYS A 85 11.90 27.03 -3.50
N SER A 86 10.95 26.98 -2.55
CA SER A 86 10.59 28.15 -1.74
C SER A 86 11.73 28.62 -0.83
N LEU A 87 12.59 27.70 -0.39
CA LEU A 87 13.75 27.97 0.44
C LEU A 87 15.05 28.27 -0.35
N GLY A 88 15.01 28.25 -1.69
CA GLY A 88 16.20 28.43 -2.54
C GLY A 88 17.25 27.31 -2.38
N LYS A 89 16.82 26.09 -2.06
CA LYS A 89 17.66 24.89 -1.87
C LYS A 89 17.67 23.99 -3.12
N PRO A 90 18.68 23.11 -3.26
CA PRO A 90 18.72 22.14 -4.35
C PRO A 90 17.50 21.19 -4.33
N PRO A 91 17.06 20.71 -5.51
CA PRO A 91 16.01 19.69 -5.59
C PRO A 91 16.48 18.38 -4.95
N TYR A 92 15.52 17.50 -4.68
CA TYR A 92 15.77 16.17 -4.12
C TYR A 92 16.79 15.40 -4.95
N ALA A 93 17.80 14.87 -4.26
CA ALA A 93 18.75 13.92 -4.78
C ALA A 93 18.95 12.82 -3.72
N PRO A 94 18.80 11.52 -4.07
CA PRO A 94 18.88 10.44 -3.09
C PRO A 94 20.12 10.46 -2.20
N GLU A 95 21.26 10.91 -2.74
CA GLU A 95 22.56 10.91 -2.06
C GLU A 95 22.79 12.13 -1.15
N SER A 96 21.94 13.16 -1.22
CA SER A 96 22.26 14.45 -0.60
C SER A 96 21.05 15.30 -0.18
N PHE A 97 19.85 14.71 -0.10
CA PHE A 97 18.66 15.45 0.32
C PHE A 97 18.72 15.79 1.82
N ASP A 98 18.12 16.92 2.20
CA ASP A 98 17.94 17.31 3.61
C ASP A 98 16.50 16.97 4.04
N PRO A 99 16.28 15.96 4.90
CA PRO A 99 14.94 15.53 5.28
C PRO A 99 14.08 16.63 5.90
N ASN A 100 14.70 17.66 6.52
CA ASN A 100 13.97 18.78 7.13
C ASN A 100 13.33 19.72 6.09
N ILE A 101 13.74 19.62 4.82
CA ILE A 101 13.08 20.34 3.72
C ILE A 101 11.75 19.69 3.38
N GLY A 102 11.67 18.35 3.39
CA GLY A 102 10.42 17.64 3.11
C GLY A 102 9.38 17.78 4.22
N TYR A 103 9.83 17.94 5.45
CA TYR A 103 9.00 18.27 6.61
C TYR A 103 9.84 18.96 7.69
N ASP A 104 9.48 20.18 8.06
CA ASP A 104 10.16 20.97 9.09
C ASP A 104 9.47 20.77 10.44
N PRO A 105 10.09 20.07 11.42
CA PRO A 105 9.48 19.86 12.73
C PRO A 105 9.32 21.15 13.55
N LEU A 106 10.02 22.24 13.22
CA LEU A 106 9.81 23.54 13.88
C LEU A 106 8.51 24.22 13.45
N GLN A 107 8.02 23.91 12.25
CA GLN A 107 6.76 24.44 11.71
C GLN A 107 5.61 23.44 11.86
N GLY A 108 5.86 22.16 11.54
CA GLY A 108 4.88 21.09 11.55
C GLY A 108 4.78 20.31 12.86
N GLY A 109 5.61 20.61 13.86
CA GLY A 109 5.68 19.92 15.15
C GLY A 109 6.57 18.67 15.15
N ALA A 110 7.07 18.28 16.33
CA ALA A 110 7.86 17.05 16.49
C ALA A 110 6.99 15.79 16.60
N ARG A 111 5.68 15.94 16.80
CA ARG A 111 4.70 14.85 16.88
C ARG A 111 3.50 15.18 15.98
N PRO A 112 2.86 14.17 15.38
CA PRO A 112 1.75 14.39 14.47
C PRO A 112 0.56 15.01 15.20
N TYR A 113 -0.26 15.75 14.45
CA TYR A 113 -1.53 16.25 14.94
C TYR A 113 -2.40 15.10 15.51
N PRO A 114 -3.13 15.30 16.62
CA PRO A 114 -3.22 16.51 17.45
C PRO A 114 -2.27 16.47 18.67
N LEU A 115 -1.23 15.62 18.68
CA LEU A 115 -0.39 15.44 19.88
C LEU A 115 0.48 16.65 20.21
N GLU A 116 0.74 17.51 19.23
CA GLU A 116 1.48 18.75 19.39
C GLU A 116 0.69 19.91 18.80
N MET A 117 0.30 20.84 19.67
CA MET A 117 -0.50 22.02 19.37
C MET A 117 -0.13 23.16 20.33
N PRO A 118 -0.32 24.44 19.95
CA PRO A 118 -0.79 24.90 18.65
C PRO A 118 0.30 24.86 17.57
N LEU A 119 -0.09 24.54 16.33
CA LEU A 119 0.74 24.67 15.13
C LEU A 119 0.05 25.65 14.17
N ASP A 120 0.84 26.27 13.31
CA ASP A 120 0.31 27.11 12.23
C ASP A 120 -0.14 26.21 11.07
N ASP A 121 -1.46 26.01 10.93
CA ASP A 121 -2.04 25.18 9.88
C ASP A 121 -1.67 25.64 8.46
N SER A 122 -1.26 26.91 8.28
CA SER A 122 -0.85 27.43 6.97
C SER A 122 0.33 26.66 6.37
N TYR A 123 1.21 26.08 7.21
CA TYR A 123 2.31 25.23 6.77
C TYR A 123 1.83 24.00 5.98
N PHE A 124 0.72 23.38 6.42
CA PHE A 124 0.15 22.19 5.79
C PHE A 124 -0.77 22.50 4.60
N LEU A 125 -1.19 23.76 4.47
CA LEU A 125 -2.16 24.21 3.48
C LEU A 125 -1.52 25.03 2.35
N ASP A 126 -0.19 25.26 2.40
CA ASP A 126 0.54 25.87 1.29
C ASP A 126 0.43 25.00 0.03
N THR A 127 0.11 25.58 -1.12
CA THR A 127 -0.18 24.83 -2.34
C THR A 127 1.01 24.82 -3.29
N LEU A 128 1.20 23.71 -4.01
CA LEU A 128 2.13 23.58 -5.12
C LEU A 128 1.92 24.71 -6.14
N ASN A 129 2.96 25.54 -6.32
CA ASN A 129 2.96 26.67 -7.26
C ASN A 129 3.18 26.25 -8.73
N GLU A 130 3.21 24.95 -9.01
CA GLU A 130 3.41 24.42 -10.35
C GLU A 130 2.06 24.29 -11.08
N ARG A 131 1.99 24.72 -12.34
CA ARG A 131 0.90 24.34 -13.24
C ARG A 131 1.05 22.86 -13.57
N LEU A 132 0.57 22.02 -12.68
CA LEU A 132 0.26 20.62 -12.97
C LEU A 132 -1.18 20.64 -13.50
N ASP A 133 -1.31 20.65 -14.83
CA ASP A 133 -2.61 20.69 -15.50
C ASP A 133 -3.52 19.54 -15.00
N ASN A 134 -4.81 19.82 -14.79
CA ASN A 134 -5.86 18.90 -14.32
C ASN A 134 -5.84 18.45 -12.84
N LEU A 135 -5.08 19.09 -11.95
CA LEU A 135 -5.15 18.84 -10.50
C LEU A 135 -6.24 19.69 -9.81
N THR A 136 -7.06 19.06 -8.96
CA THR A 136 -7.98 19.75 -8.03
C THR A 136 -7.20 20.55 -6.97
N PHE A 137 -7.86 21.40 -6.18
CA PHE A 137 -7.18 22.13 -5.10
C PHE A 137 -6.49 21.17 -4.11
N SER A 138 -7.16 20.08 -3.72
CA SER A 138 -6.60 19.04 -2.85
C SER A 138 -5.36 18.37 -3.46
N ASP A 139 -5.37 18.17 -4.78
CA ASP A 139 -4.22 17.61 -5.50
C ASP A 139 -3.03 18.58 -5.56
N ARG A 140 -3.24 19.86 -5.28
CA ARG A 140 -2.16 20.86 -5.21
C ARG A 140 -1.59 21.01 -3.80
N ILE A 141 -2.09 20.27 -2.81
CA ILE A 141 -1.45 20.23 -1.51
C ILE A 141 -0.15 19.39 -1.64
N PRO A 142 0.99 19.85 -1.12
CA PRO A 142 2.28 19.14 -1.14
C PRO A 142 2.27 17.97 -0.14
N ALA A 143 1.37 17.02 -0.35
CA ALA A 143 1.29 15.76 0.39
C ALA A 143 1.59 14.58 -0.54
N THR A 144 2.09 13.47 0.00
CA THR A 144 2.27 12.25 -0.79
C THR A 144 0.93 11.67 -1.26
N ASP A 145 0.95 10.90 -2.35
CA ASP A 145 -0.12 9.96 -2.66
C ASP A 145 0.21 8.54 -2.18
N SER A 146 -0.78 7.63 -2.26
CA SER A 146 -0.59 6.21 -1.89
C SER A 146 0.52 5.52 -2.69
N ALA A 147 0.72 5.88 -3.97
CA ALA A 147 1.74 5.24 -4.80
C ALA A 147 3.17 5.59 -4.35
N ALA A 148 3.47 6.87 -4.14
CA ALA A 148 4.80 7.29 -3.71
C ALA A 148 5.12 6.83 -2.28
N SER A 149 4.15 6.92 -1.37
CA SER A 149 4.31 6.46 0.02
C SER A 149 4.48 4.95 0.13
N ALA A 150 3.66 4.17 -0.57
CA ALA A 150 3.81 2.71 -0.60
C ALA A 150 5.12 2.29 -1.29
N THR A 151 5.55 3.01 -2.33
CA THR A 151 6.86 2.78 -2.96
C THR A 151 8.01 3.02 -1.99
N ALA A 152 7.96 4.09 -1.19
CA ALA A 152 8.98 4.35 -0.18
C ALA A 152 9.05 3.23 0.86
N MET A 153 7.90 2.69 1.30
CA MET A 153 7.85 1.54 2.20
C MET A 153 8.38 0.25 1.54
N ALA A 154 8.00 0.00 0.28
CA ALA A 154 8.32 -1.23 -0.42
C ALA A 154 9.78 -1.30 -0.89
N THR A 155 10.39 -0.17 -1.23
CA THR A 155 11.69 -0.10 -1.93
C THR A 155 12.76 0.68 -1.16
N GLY A 156 12.39 1.38 -0.09
CA GLY A 156 13.28 2.31 0.63
C GLY A 156 13.59 3.60 -0.13
N THR A 157 12.95 3.85 -1.28
CA THR A 157 13.28 4.97 -2.17
C THR A 157 12.09 5.94 -2.31
N LYS A 158 12.31 7.24 -2.07
CA LYS A 158 11.34 8.29 -2.40
C LYS A 158 11.18 8.40 -3.91
N VAL A 159 9.95 8.56 -4.38
CA VAL A 159 9.62 8.75 -5.80
C VAL A 159 8.66 9.93 -5.98
N TYR A 160 8.42 10.31 -7.23
CA TYR A 160 7.38 11.29 -7.57
C TYR A 160 6.00 10.68 -7.36
N ARG A 161 5.02 11.54 -7.04
CA ARG A 161 3.61 11.19 -6.93
C ARG A 161 3.13 10.40 -8.15
N GLY A 162 2.24 9.43 -7.92
CA GLY A 162 1.63 8.64 -8.99
C GLY A 162 2.51 7.51 -9.52
N THR A 163 3.74 7.38 -9.03
CA THR A 163 4.70 6.37 -9.49
C THR A 163 4.70 5.15 -8.57
N VAL A 164 4.74 3.94 -9.15
CA VAL A 164 4.69 2.65 -8.45
C VAL A 164 6.04 1.94 -8.62
N ALA A 165 6.86 1.87 -7.57
CA ALA A 165 8.17 1.22 -7.56
C ALA A 165 9.02 1.53 -8.80
N TRP A 166 9.01 2.79 -9.22
CA TRP A 166 9.73 3.25 -10.41
C TRP A 166 10.42 4.59 -10.15
N HIS A 167 11.65 4.73 -10.63
CA HIS A 167 12.47 5.92 -10.50
C HIS A 167 12.48 6.70 -11.82
N ALA A 168 11.98 7.93 -11.77
CA ALA A 168 11.70 8.74 -12.96
C ALA A 168 12.94 9.17 -13.75
N SER A 169 14.13 9.28 -13.12
CA SER A 169 15.35 9.76 -13.78
C SER A 169 16.20 8.66 -14.44
N SER A 170 15.85 7.39 -14.26
CA SER A 170 16.61 6.23 -14.74
C SER A 170 16.03 5.64 -16.04
N GLY A 171 16.19 6.34 -17.16
CA GLY A 171 16.11 5.80 -18.53
C GLY A 171 15.15 4.63 -18.81
N LYS A 172 15.63 3.58 -19.50
CA LYS A 172 14.81 2.45 -20.00
C LYS A 172 14.46 1.38 -18.94
N SER A 173 15.07 1.39 -17.75
CA SER A 173 14.68 0.51 -16.63
C SER A 173 14.78 1.29 -15.34
N GLY A 174 13.69 1.98 -14.98
CA GLY A 174 13.57 2.67 -13.71
C GLY A 174 12.94 1.82 -12.61
N ALA A 175 12.68 0.53 -12.85
CA ALA A 175 12.11 -0.37 -11.85
C ALA A 175 12.99 -0.43 -10.59
N LEU A 176 12.36 -0.23 -9.43
CA LEU A 176 12.97 -0.30 -8.11
C LEU A 176 12.61 -1.63 -7.46
N PRO A 177 13.57 -2.49 -7.10
CA PRO A 177 13.28 -3.77 -6.45
C PRO A 177 12.50 -3.58 -5.16
N SER A 178 11.45 -4.37 -4.97
CA SER A 178 10.65 -4.33 -3.75
C SER A 178 11.20 -5.29 -2.68
N ILE A 179 10.78 -5.07 -1.44
CA ILE A 179 11.04 -5.98 -0.32
C ILE A 179 10.44 -7.37 -0.58
N CYS A 180 9.29 -7.48 -1.26
CA CYS A 180 8.69 -8.76 -1.59
C CYS A 180 9.52 -9.54 -2.60
N GLU A 181 10.09 -8.88 -3.61
CA GLU A 181 11.02 -9.51 -4.56
C GLU A 181 12.30 -9.95 -3.86
N THR A 182 12.84 -9.09 -2.99
CA THR A 182 14.02 -9.39 -2.17
C THR A 182 13.76 -10.62 -1.29
N LEU A 183 12.63 -10.70 -0.60
CA LEU A 183 12.26 -11.85 0.24
C LEU A 183 12.01 -13.11 -0.59
N ARG A 184 11.42 -12.99 -1.78
CA ARG A 184 11.23 -14.11 -2.72
C ARG A 184 12.56 -14.72 -3.14
N GLN A 185 13.58 -13.91 -3.41
CA GLN A 185 14.93 -14.40 -3.72
C GLN A 185 15.53 -15.22 -2.57
N HIS A 186 15.04 -15.02 -1.34
CA HIS A 186 15.41 -15.78 -0.14
C HIS A 186 14.41 -16.90 0.20
N GLY A 187 13.52 -17.28 -0.72
CA GLY A 187 12.59 -18.40 -0.57
C GLY A 187 11.30 -18.07 0.19
N ALA A 188 11.01 -16.79 0.47
CA ALA A 188 9.74 -16.41 1.06
C ALA A 188 8.58 -16.52 0.06
N ALA A 189 7.39 -16.82 0.58
CA ALA A 189 6.14 -16.62 -0.14
C ALA A 189 5.72 -15.13 -0.07
N ILE A 190 4.98 -14.67 -1.09
CA ILE A 190 4.42 -13.32 -1.17
C ILE A 190 2.90 -13.43 -1.06
N GLY A 191 2.29 -12.67 -0.15
CA GLY A 191 0.84 -12.54 -0.01
C GLY A 191 0.40 -11.08 -0.13
N ILE A 192 -0.73 -10.85 -0.81
CA ILE A 192 -1.41 -9.55 -0.88
C ILE A 192 -2.85 -9.74 -0.42
N VAL A 193 -3.25 -8.99 0.59
CA VAL A 193 -4.64 -8.91 1.04
C VAL A 193 -5.02 -7.44 1.11
N THR A 194 -6.09 -7.06 0.42
CA THR A 194 -6.53 -5.66 0.36
C THR A 194 -8.03 -5.56 0.15
N SER A 195 -8.66 -4.51 0.68
CA SER A 195 -10.03 -4.14 0.31
C SER A 195 -10.10 -3.46 -1.05
N ASP A 196 -9.00 -2.95 -1.58
CA ASP A 196 -8.93 -2.34 -2.90
C ASP A 196 -8.74 -3.39 -4.02
N PRO A 197 -8.86 -2.99 -5.29
CA PRO A 197 -8.32 -3.78 -6.39
C PRO A 197 -6.85 -4.16 -6.16
N PHE A 198 -6.47 -5.41 -6.48
CA PHE A 198 -5.08 -5.89 -6.30
C PHE A 198 -4.02 -5.06 -7.03
N CYS A 199 -4.40 -4.39 -8.13
CA CYS A 199 -3.54 -3.51 -8.91
C CYS A 199 -3.65 -2.03 -8.49
N HIS A 200 -4.35 -1.72 -7.40
CA HIS A 200 -4.34 -0.37 -6.82
C HIS A 200 -2.95 -0.03 -6.26
N ALA A 201 -2.65 1.25 -6.06
CA ALA A 201 -1.30 1.74 -5.80
C ALA A 201 -0.61 1.07 -4.61
N THR A 202 -1.31 0.98 -3.47
CA THR A 202 -0.76 0.46 -2.21
C THR A 202 -0.29 -0.99 -2.33
N PRO A 203 -1.11 -1.96 -2.79
CA PRO A 203 -0.61 -3.31 -3.04
C PRO A 203 0.38 -3.36 -4.21
N ALA A 204 0.14 -2.63 -5.30
CA ALA A 204 0.97 -2.66 -6.49
C ALA A 204 2.43 -2.27 -6.23
N ALA A 205 2.70 -1.30 -5.34
CA ALA A 205 4.05 -0.87 -5.02
C ALA A 205 4.96 -1.97 -4.45
N PHE A 206 4.38 -3.04 -3.91
CA PHE A 206 5.13 -4.19 -3.40
C PHE A 206 5.37 -5.26 -4.47
N VAL A 207 4.64 -5.25 -5.59
CA VAL A 207 4.60 -6.38 -6.53
C VAL A 207 4.53 -6.00 -8.03
N SER A 208 4.77 -4.75 -8.38
CA SER A 208 4.76 -4.22 -9.76
C SER A 208 5.58 -2.93 -9.82
N HIS A 209 6.03 -2.56 -11.03
CA HIS A 209 6.85 -1.38 -11.29
C HIS A 209 6.26 -0.58 -12.46
N ASN A 210 5.50 0.46 -12.15
CA ASN A 210 4.83 1.27 -13.17
C ASN A 210 5.07 2.77 -13.01
N ARG A 211 5.14 3.46 -14.14
CA ARG A 211 5.33 4.92 -14.20
C ARG A 211 4.08 5.69 -13.80
N ASP A 212 2.93 5.04 -13.87
CA ASP A 212 1.63 5.64 -13.60
C ASP A 212 0.75 4.63 -12.87
N ARG A 213 0.34 4.96 -11.65
CA ARG A 213 -0.57 4.16 -10.82
C ARG A 213 -1.94 3.91 -11.47
N MET A 214 -2.31 4.70 -12.49
CA MET A 214 -3.56 4.53 -13.25
C MET A 214 -3.42 3.57 -14.43
N HIS A 215 -2.21 3.06 -14.71
CA HIS A 215 -1.96 2.07 -15.75
C HIS A 215 -2.29 0.63 -15.26
N TYR A 216 -3.56 0.42 -14.87
CA TYR A 216 -3.98 -0.83 -14.24
C TYR A 216 -3.75 -2.08 -15.09
N TYR A 217 -3.96 -2.01 -16.41
CA TYR A 217 -3.69 -3.13 -17.31
C TYR A 217 -3.39 -2.63 -18.72
N SER A 218 -2.64 -3.42 -19.48
CA SER A 218 -2.27 -3.12 -20.85
C SER A 218 -3.46 -3.16 -21.78
N LEU A 219 -3.50 -2.15 -22.65
CA LEU A 219 -4.27 -2.18 -23.89
C LEU A 219 -3.32 -2.50 -25.05
N THR A 220 -3.87 -2.81 -26.22
CA THR A 220 -3.09 -3.20 -27.41
C THR A 220 -2.08 -2.14 -27.87
N SER A 221 -2.16 -0.89 -27.38
CA SER A 221 -1.20 0.19 -27.66
C SER A 221 -0.10 0.28 -26.59
N HIS A 222 1.12 -0.11 -26.97
CA HIS A 222 2.32 -0.27 -26.13
C HIS A 222 2.99 1.04 -25.66
N GLN A 223 2.26 2.15 -25.52
CA GLN A 223 2.90 3.45 -25.28
C GLN A 223 3.54 3.57 -23.88
N TYR A 224 3.06 2.80 -22.90
CA TYR A 224 3.51 2.86 -21.50
C TYR A 224 4.08 1.54 -20.95
N GLY A 225 4.40 0.57 -21.83
CA GLY A 225 4.83 -0.76 -21.41
C GLY A 225 3.67 -1.66 -20.98
N ILE A 226 3.95 -2.63 -20.11
CA ILE A 226 2.94 -3.53 -19.56
C ILE A 226 2.22 -2.89 -18.36
N GLY A 227 0.95 -3.21 -18.15
CA GLY A 227 0.15 -2.65 -17.06
C GLY A 227 0.40 -3.35 -15.73
N ILE A 228 -0.04 -2.74 -14.64
CA ILE A 228 0.19 -3.23 -13.27
C ILE A 228 -0.36 -4.65 -13.08
N ALA A 229 -1.59 -4.92 -13.52
CA ALA A 229 -2.19 -6.24 -13.43
C ALA A 229 -1.43 -7.28 -14.28
N ASP A 230 -0.96 -6.89 -15.47
CA ASP A 230 -0.14 -7.74 -16.32
C ASP A 230 1.18 -8.09 -15.60
N GLU A 231 1.81 -7.10 -14.93
CA GLU A 231 3.04 -7.31 -14.16
C GLU A 231 2.86 -8.27 -12.99
N ILE A 232 1.84 -8.03 -12.18
CA ILE A 232 1.53 -8.86 -11.00
C ILE A 232 1.29 -10.31 -11.43
N LEU A 233 0.51 -10.53 -12.49
CA LEU A 233 0.10 -11.86 -12.92
C LEU A 233 1.15 -12.60 -13.75
N ALA A 234 1.99 -11.90 -14.51
CA ALA A 234 2.98 -12.54 -15.38
C ALA A 234 4.35 -12.70 -14.71
N PHE A 235 4.76 -11.77 -13.84
CA PHE A 235 6.12 -11.72 -13.30
C PHE A 235 6.16 -12.02 -11.81
N THR A 236 5.53 -11.18 -10.97
CA THR A 236 5.65 -11.31 -9.51
C THR A 236 4.93 -12.55 -8.97
N ARG A 237 3.78 -12.86 -9.57
CA ARG A 237 2.95 -14.05 -9.28
C ARG A 237 2.86 -14.35 -7.77
N PRO A 238 2.25 -13.45 -6.96
CA PRO A 238 2.10 -13.68 -5.52
C PRO A 238 1.43 -15.02 -5.22
N ASP A 239 1.79 -15.67 -4.11
CA ASP A 239 1.25 -16.99 -3.73
C ASP A 239 -0.18 -16.89 -3.22
N VAL A 240 -0.53 -15.75 -2.62
CA VAL A 240 -1.89 -15.41 -2.18
C VAL A 240 -2.21 -14.01 -2.64
N VAL A 241 -3.36 -13.85 -3.31
CA VAL A 241 -3.99 -12.56 -3.58
C VAL A 241 -5.44 -12.66 -3.13
N ILE A 242 -5.89 -11.78 -2.23
CA ILE A 242 -7.31 -11.64 -1.86
C ILE A 242 -7.64 -10.17 -1.93
N SER A 243 -8.52 -9.79 -2.87
CA SER A 243 -8.66 -8.39 -3.25
C SER A 243 -10.02 -8.06 -3.84
N GLY A 244 -10.29 -6.76 -3.98
CA GLY A 244 -11.30 -6.26 -4.89
C GLY A 244 -10.86 -6.36 -6.36
N GLY A 245 -11.54 -5.67 -7.28
CA GLY A 245 -11.16 -5.51 -8.69
C GLY A 245 -11.95 -6.39 -9.65
N HIS A 246 -13.02 -7.03 -9.16
CA HIS A 246 -13.85 -7.92 -9.95
C HIS A 246 -14.64 -7.15 -11.04
N PRO A 247 -14.70 -7.65 -12.29
CA PRO A 247 -15.32 -6.90 -13.38
C PRO A 247 -16.85 -6.87 -13.33
N HIS A 248 -17.54 -7.78 -12.65
CA HIS A 248 -19.00 -7.94 -12.75
C HIS A 248 -19.80 -6.65 -12.49
N LEU A 249 -19.55 -5.97 -11.37
CA LEU A 249 -20.27 -4.73 -11.02
C LEU A 249 -19.58 -3.46 -11.52
N ASN A 250 -18.27 -3.51 -11.77
CA ASN A 250 -17.48 -2.35 -12.19
C ASN A 250 -17.37 -2.20 -13.71
N ASN A 251 -16.99 -3.26 -14.43
CA ASN A 251 -16.79 -3.26 -15.89
C ASN A 251 -17.22 -4.60 -16.55
N PRO A 252 -18.51 -4.99 -16.50
CA PRO A 252 -18.96 -6.32 -16.94
C PRO A 252 -18.75 -6.57 -18.44
N LYS A 253 -18.64 -5.50 -19.24
CA LYS A 253 -18.42 -5.57 -20.69
C LYS A 253 -16.94 -5.47 -21.06
N PHE A 254 -16.02 -5.43 -20.09
CA PHE A 254 -14.59 -5.24 -20.29
C PHE A 254 -14.27 -4.08 -21.25
N LYS A 255 -14.94 -2.94 -21.05
CA LYS A 255 -14.67 -1.73 -21.84
C LYS A 255 -13.19 -1.35 -21.67
N PRO A 256 -12.45 -1.05 -22.76
CA PRO A 256 -11.07 -0.59 -22.68
C PRO A 256 -10.94 0.64 -21.76
N ARG A 257 -9.80 0.76 -21.06
CA ARG A 257 -9.50 1.87 -20.13
C ARG A 257 -10.43 1.95 -18.91
N LYS A 258 -11.23 0.91 -18.63
CA LYS A 258 -12.07 0.82 -17.44
C LYS A 258 -11.76 -0.44 -16.63
N GLY A 259 -11.89 -0.35 -15.32
CA GLY A 259 -11.71 -1.48 -14.40
C GLY A 259 -10.24 -1.80 -14.15
N TYR A 260 -10.01 -2.99 -13.59
CA TYR A 260 -8.76 -3.34 -12.91
C TYR A 260 -8.08 -4.59 -13.46
N ILE A 261 -8.73 -5.27 -14.42
CA ILE A 261 -8.20 -6.45 -15.08
C ILE A 261 -8.76 -6.50 -16.51
N SER A 262 -7.93 -6.87 -17.47
CA SER A 262 -8.36 -7.07 -18.85
C SER A 262 -9.17 -8.36 -19.00
N LYS A 263 -10.04 -8.45 -20.02
CA LYS A 263 -10.79 -9.70 -20.30
C LYS A 263 -9.85 -10.89 -20.46
N ARG A 264 -8.73 -10.69 -21.16
CA ARG A 264 -7.73 -11.73 -21.39
C ARG A 264 -7.15 -12.25 -20.07
N LEU A 265 -6.67 -11.36 -19.21
CA LEU A 265 -6.08 -11.75 -17.92
C LEU A 265 -7.11 -12.44 -17.03
N TYR A 266 -8.34 -11.93 -16.98
CA TYR A 266 -9.42 -12.52 -16.21
C TYR A 266 -9.74 -13.96 -16.65
N GLU A 267 -9.92 -14.20 -17.96
CA GLU A 267 -10.16 -15.55 -18.47
C GLU A 267 -8.96 -16.48 -18.27
N GLN A 268 -7.73 -15.96 -18.36
CA GLN A 268 -6.52 -16.72 -18.06
C GLN A 268 -6.48 -17.17 -16.60
N MET A 269 -6.86 -16.30 -15.66
CA MET A 269 -6.90 -16.65 -14.24
C MET A 269 -7.96 -17.72 -13.94
N LYS A 270 -9.14 -17.64 -14.55
CA LYS A 270 -10.19 -18.67 -14.41
C LYS A 270 -9.75 -20.05 -14.86
N GLN A 271 -8.83 -20.12 -15.81
CA GLN A 271 -8.32 -21.36 -16.42
C GLN A 271 -6.90 -21.71 -15.93
N SER A 272 -6.40 -21.02 -14.90
CA SER A 272 -5.02 -21.17 -14.45
C SER A 272 -4.76 -22.57 -13.88
N ALA A 273 -3.66 -23.18 -14.32
CA ALA A 273 -3.14 -24.40 -13.71
C ALA A 273 -2.36 -24.12 -12.41
N GLU A 274 -1.90 -22.88 -12.22
CA GLU A 274 -1.09 -22.48 -11.07
C GLU A 274 -1.93 -21.96 -9.91
N TYR A 275 -3.02 -21.26 -10.22
CA TYR A 275 -3.88 -20.62 -9.24
C TYR A 275 -5.19 -21.36 -9.06
N VAL A 276 -5.60 -21.52 -7.81
CA VAL A 276 -7.00 -21.64 -7.47
C VAL A 276 -7.62 -20.25 -7.54
N PHE A 277 -8.46 -20.04 -8.55
CA PHE A 277 -9.21 -18.79 -8.71
C PHE A 277 -10.56 -18.88 -7.98
N VAL A 278 -10.89 -17.83 -7.23
CA VAL A 278 -12.17 -17.64 -6.56
C VAL A 278 -12.61 -16.18 -6.75
N GLU A 279 -13.91 -15.98 -6.92
CA GLU A 279 -14.44 -14.67 -7.30
C GLU A 279 -15.79 -14.40 -6.67
N TYR A 280 -16.16 -13.12 -6.64
CA TYR A 280 -17.52 -12.70 -6.35
C TYR A 280 -18.52 -13.39 -7.28
N LYS A 281 -19.59 -13.92 -6.69
CA LYS A 281 -20.76 -14.46 -7.39
C LYS A 281 -22.01 -13.96 -6.68
N PRO A 282 -22.99 -13.39 -7.40
CA PRO A 282 -24.28 -13.04 -6.83
C PRO A 282 -24.91 -14.24 -6.11
N GLU A 283 -25.52 -14.00 -4.96
CA GLU A 283 -26.24 -14.98 -4.12
C GLU A 283 -25.39 -16.08 -3.49
N HIS A 284 -24.06 -16.03 -3.60
CA HIS A 284 -23.14 -16.98 -2.93
C HIS A 284 -22.53 -16.35 -1.68
N ASN A 285 -22.17 -17.15 -0.68
CA ASN A 285 -21.43 -16.65 0.49
C ASN A 285 -19.93 -16.51 0.17
N GLY A 286 -19.45 -15.27 0.07
CA GLY A 286 -18.07 -14.95 -0.32
C GLY A 286 -17.02 -15.46 0.66
N ALA A 287 -17.29 -15.41 1.97
CA ALA A 287 -16.40 -15.92 3.00
C ALA A 287 -16.23 -17.45 2.90
N LEU A 288 -17.33 -18.18 2.68
CA LEU A 288 -17.32 -19.62 2.52
C LEU A 288 -16.62 -20.04 1.22
N GLU A 289 -16.90 -19.36 0.10
CA GLU A 289 -16.23 -19.61 -1.18
C GLU A 289 -14.72 -19.39 -1.06
N LEU A 290 -14.30 -18.30 -0.39
CA LEU A 290 -12.89 -18.00 -0.14
C LEU A 290 -12.22 -19.08 0.71
N LYS A 291 -12.82 -19.45 1.84
CA LYS A 291 -12.30 -20.51 2.72
C LYS A 291 -12.13 -21.83 1.97
N ASN A 292 -13.16 -22.26 1.23
CA ASN A 292 -13.12 -23.51 0.46
C ASN A 292 -12.04 -23.46 -0.64
N ALA A 293 -11.85 -22.30 -1.27
CA ALA A 293 -10.82 -22.09 -2.27
C ALA A 293 -9.42 -22.12 -1.66
N ALA A 294 -9.21 -21.51 -0.50
CA ALA A 294 -7.93 -21.55 0.22
C ALA A 294 -7.55 -22.97 0.64
N GLU A 295 -8.49 -23.72 1.23
CA GLU A 295 -8.27 -25.14 1.55
C GLU A 295 -7.96 -25.98 0.30
N ARG A 296 -8.60 -25.69 -0.83
CA ARG A 296 -8.30 -26.33 -2.12
C ARG A 296 -6.91 -25.97 -2.61
N ALA A 297 -6.50 -24.71 -2.52
CA ALA A 297 -5.16 -24.25 -2.91
C ALA A 297 -4.08 -25.01 -2.15
N VAL A 298 -4.25 -25.17 -0.83
CA VAL A 298 -3.34 -25.98 0.01
C VAL A 298 -3.32 -27.44 -0.42
N ARG A 299 -4.49 -28.09 -0.57
CA ARG A 299 -4.57 -29.51 -0.98
C ARG A 299 -3.94 -29.78 -2.34
N GLU A 300 -4.18 -28.89 -3.30
CA GLU A 300 -3.68 -29.00 -4.67
C GLU A 300 -2.25 -28.45 -4.85
N LYS A 301 -1.66 -27.89 -3.78
CA LYS A 301 -0.35 -27.20 -3.81
C LYS A 301 -0.29 -26.10 -4.87
N LYS A 302 -1.38 -25.34 -4.97
CA LYS A 302 -1.56 -24.21 -5.88
C LYS A 302 -1.57 -22.90 -5.10
N LYS A 303 -1.36 -21.81 -5.83
CA LYS A 303 -1.52 -20.45 -5.31
C LYS A 303 -3.00 -20.09 -5.21
N LEU A 304 -3.34 -19.06 -4.44
CA LEU A 304 -4.72 -18.56 -4.31
C LEU A 304 -4.87 -17.19 -4.96
N PHE A 305 -5.93 -17.01 -5.76
CA PHE A 305 -6.29 -15.70 -6.31
C PHE A 305 -7.79 -15.44 -6.13
N GLY A 306 -8.12 -14.57 -5.18
CA GLY A 306 -9.46 -14.14 -4.80
C GLY A 306 -9.79 -12.73 -5.30
N LEU A 307 -10.92 -12.59 -6.01
CA LEU A 307 -11.35 -11.33 -6.65
C LEU A 307 -12.81 -10.99 -6.32
N PHE A 308 -13.04 -10.08 -5.36
CA PHE A 308 -14.34 -9.87 -4.69
C PHE A 308 -14.88 -8.42 -4.71
N GLY A 309 -14.56 -7.61 -5.74
CA GLY A 309 -14.92 -6.18 -5.78
C GLY A 309 -16.34 -5.84 -6.29
N GLU A 310 -16.88 -4.69 -5.83
CA GLU A 310 -18.19 -4.14 -6.25
C GLU A 310 -18.09 -2.99 -7.29
N LYS A 311 -19.09 -2.08 -7.35
CA LYS A 311 -19.29 -1.00 -8.32
C LYS A 311 -18.09 -0.03 -8.43
N ASN A 312 -17.25 0.05 -7.39
CA ASN A 312 -16.03 0.86 -7.37
C ASN A 312 -14.73 0.03 -7.37
N GLY A 313 -14.84 -1.28 -7.56
CA GLY A 313 -13.70 -2.19 -7.51
C GLY A 313 -13.27 -2.59 -6.11
N CYS A 314 -13.62 -1.86 -5.05
CA CYS A 314 -13.29 -2.28 -3.69
C CYS A 314 -14.21 -3.41 -3.19
N ILE A 315 -13.71 -4.20 -2.25
CA ILE A 315 -14.53 -5.03 -1.35
C ILE A 315 -15.38 -4.06 -0.49
N PRO A 316 -16.67 -4.32 -0.29
CA PRO A 316 -17.55 -3.46 0.50
C PRO A 316 -17.03 -3.24 1.91
N LEU A 317 -17.17 -2.00 2.39
CA LEU A 317 -16.88 -1.68 3.77
C LEU A 317 -18.05 -2.12 4.67
N PRO A 318 -17.78 -2.51 5.92
CA PRO A 318 -18.84 -2.74 6.89
C PRO A 318 -19.67 -1.47 7.11
N GLN A 319 -20.99 -1.64 7.27
CA GLN A 319 -21.89 -0.60 7.74
C GLN A 319 -21.79 -0.48 9.26
N VAL A 320 -21.81 0.76 9.71
CA VAL A 320 -21.68 1.12 11.12
C VAL A 320 -22.99 1.74 11.57
N GLN A 321 -23.64 1.15 12.57
CA GLN A 321 -24.87 1.65 13.16
C GLN A 321 -24.68 1.88 14.67
N SER A 322 -25.37 2.90 15.19
CA SER A 322 -25.37 3.24 16.61
C SER A 322 -26.82 3.46 17.05
N ASP A 323 -27.26 2.70 18.06
CA ASP A 323 -28.58 2.85 18.70
C ASP A 323 -28.41 2.76 20.23
N ASN A 324 -28.86 3.78 20.96
CA ASN A 324 -28.87 3.85 22.43
C ASN A 324 -27.60 3.25 23.10
N ASP A 325 -26.42 3.82 22.81
CA ASP A 325 -25.10 3.40 23.30
C ASP A 325 -24.62 2.00 22.87
N THR A 326 -25.36 1.32 21.98
CA THR A 326 -24.93 0.06 21.37
C THR A 326 -24.45 0.31 19.95
N ILE A 327 -23.24 -0.15 19.66
CA ILE A 327 -22.62 -0.06 18.33
C ILE A 327 -22.68 -1.43 17.67
N SER A 328 -23.19 -1.47 16.44
CA SER A 328 -23.15 -2.66 15.61
C SER A 328 -22.41 -2.39 14.32
N ILE A 329 -21.56 -3.34 13.94
CA ILE A 329 -20.85 -3.36 12.66
C ILE A 329 -21.36 -4.57 11.90
N THR A 330 -21.97 -4.33 10.75
CA THR A 330 -22.55 -5.38 9.91
C THR A 330 -22.04 -5.25 8.49
N MET A 331 -21.78 -6.37 7.83
CA MET A 331 -21.56 -6.34 6.38
C MET A 331 -22.89 -6.12 5.68
N GLU A 332 -22.91 -5.31 4.63
CA GLU A 332 -24.11 -5.11 3.80
C GLU A 332 -24.62 -6.41 3.17
N SER A 333 -23.68 -7.32 2.89
CA SER A 333 -23.93 -8.56 2.19
C SER A 333 -22.97 -9.65 2.66
N THR A 334 -23.41 -10.90 2.59
CA THR A 334 -22.56 -12.08 2.78
C THR A 334 -21.84 -12.51 1.50
N GLU A 335 -22.11 -11.83 0.37
CA GLU A 335 -21.51 -12.13 -0.93
C GLU A 335 -20.03 -11.77 -1.04
N HIS A 336 -19.54 -10.99 -0.07
CA HIS A 336 -18.16 -10.54 -0.03
C HIS A 336 -17.48 -11.04 1.25
N PRO A 337 -16.24 -11.57 1.17
CA PRO A 337 -15.46 -11.86 2.36
C PRO A 337 -15.09 -10.55 3.06
N SER A 338 -15.11 -10.55 4.38
CA SER A 338 -14.50 -9.49 5.18
C SER A 338 -12.97 -9.62 5.19
N LEU A 339 -12.28 -8.59 5.67
CA LEU A 339 -10.83 -8.69 5.93
C LEU A 339 -10.51 -9.77 6.98
N ALA A 340 -11.42 -10.02 7.93
CA ALA A 340 -11.27 -11.08 8.93
C ALA A 340 -11.34 -12.47 8.25
N ASP A 341 -12.28 -12.66 7.33
CA ASP A 341 -12.37 -13.91 6.54
C ASP A 341 -11.10 -14.11 5.70
N ALA A 342 -10.60 -13.04 5.08
CA ALA A 342 -9.38 -13.07 4.30
C ALA A 342 -8.11 -13.35 5.12
N ALA A 343 -8.07 -12.93 6.40
CA ALA A 343 -6.95 -13.20 7.29
C ALA A 343 -6.93 -14.65 7.79
N VAL A 344 -8.09 -15.31 7.83
CA VAL A 344 -8.23 -16.71 8.30
C VAL A 344 -8.04 -17.72 7.17
N ALA A 345 -8.48 -17.38 5.96
CA ALA A 345 -8.43 -18.25 4.78
C ALA A 345 -7.00 -18.59 4.35
#